data_AF-A0A2S6RW03-F1
#
_entry.id   AF-A0A2S6RW03-F1
#
_cell.length_a   1.000
_cell.length_b   1.000
_cell.length_c   1.000
_cell.angle_alpha   90.00
_cell.angle_beta   90.00
_cell.angle_gamma   90.00
#
_symmetry.space_group_name_H-M   'P 1'
#
loop_
_entity.id
_entity.type
_entity.pdbx_description
1 polymer ?
#
loop_
_entity_poly.entity_id
_entity_poly.type
_entity_poly.pdbx_seq_one_letter_code
_entity_poly.pdbx_strand_id
1 'polypeptide(L)'
;VFRYKNKNTCKFMKKKKSTNLPVKAKSTELITVSQEKINQKNKKSNPLEINITEKLHHLKNKTEVRKLLPDILGRVLARIWIDSKFKDDFASDPQKTLEFNGVYLPEDMSIEFQKPNSDRPRIVVYEQRPNSRFKLRVLYLQLVMMAGR
;
A
#
# COMPACT_ATOMS: atom_id res chain seq x y z
N VAL A 1 -21.30 -40.03 -37.46
CA VAL A 1 -20.41 -39.56 -36.38
C VAL A 1 -19.17 -38.93 -37.02
N PHE A 2 -19.08 -37.60 -36.94
CA PHE A 2 -18.09 -36.76 -37.59
C PHE A 2 -16.67 -37.02 -37.07
N ARG A 3 -15.70 -37.24 -37.95
CA ARG A 3 -14.27 -37.21 -37.61
C ARG A 3 -13.56 -36.24 -38.56
N TYR A 4 -13.22 -35.07 -38.02
CA TYR A 4 -12.58 -33.97 -38.73
C TYR A 4 -11.19 -34.37 -39.25
N LYS A 5 -10.97 -34.14 -40.55
CA LYS A 5 -9.65 -33.89 -41.14
C LYS A 5 -9.26 -32.43 -40.82
N ASN A 6 -8.02 -32.18 -40.38
CA ASN A 6 -7.19 -31.19 -41.08
C ASN A 6 -5.71 -31.36 -40.75
N LYS A 7 -4.93 -31.62 -41.81
CA LYS A 7 -3.47 -31.52 -41.86
C LYS A 7 -3.18 -30.13 -42.42
N ASN A 8 -2.48 -29.28 -41.68
CA ASN A 8 -1.79 -28.13 -42.26
C ASN A 8 -0.40 -28.01 -41.66
N THR A 9 0.57 -28.38 -42.48
CA THR A 9 2.00 -28.21 -42.29
C THR A 9 2.40 -26.80 -42.72
N CYS A 10 2.95 -26.00 -41.80
CA CYS A 10 3.68 -24.78 -42.14
C CYS A 10 5.09 -24.86 -41.55
N LYS A 11 6.02 -25.38 -42.37
CA LYS A 11 7.46 -25.05 -42.29
C LYS A 11 7.63 -23.68 -42.93
N PHE A 12 8.16 -22.67 -42.24
CA PHE A 12 8.85 -21.56 -42.91
C PHE A 12 9.89 -20.89 -41.99
N MET A 13 11.15 -21.17 -42.35
CA MET A 13 12.33 -20.29 -42.39
C MET A 13 12.78 -19.52 -41.13
N LYS A 14 13.86 -20.06 -40.52
CA LYS A 14 14.87 -19.32 -39.74
C LYS A 14 15.48 -18.22 -40.62
N LYS A 15 15.43 -16.97 -40.18
CA LYS A 15 16.21 -15.86 -40.73
C LYS A 15 17.21 -15.38 -39.67
N LYS A 16 18.43 -15.94 -39.70
CA LYS A 16 19.61 -15.37 -39.04
C LYS A 16 20.23 -14.35 -40.00
N LYS A 17 20.37 -13.09 -39.57
CA LYS A 17 21.35 -12.13 -40.10
C LYS A 17 21.41 -10.87 -39.22
N SER A 18 22.54 -10.69 -38.53
CA SER A 18 23.31 -9.44 -38.42
C SER A 18 24.55 -9.76 -37.56
N THR A 19 25.71 -9.97 -38.18
CA THR A 19 26.77 -8.98 -38.46
C THR A 19 27.34 -8.30 -37.22
N ASN A 20 28.59 -8.70 -36.91
CA ASN A 20 29.49 -8.13 -35.93
C ASN A 20 29.80 -6.66 -36.22
N LEU A 21 29.92 -5.84 -35.16
CA LEU A 21 30.81 -4.67 -35.06
C LEU A 21 31.00 -4.33 -33.56
N PRO A 22 32.22 -4.02 -33.09
CA PRO A 22 32.49 -3.76 -31.68
C PRO A 22 32.21 -2.30 -31.36
N VAL A 23 31.27 -2.03 -30.46
CA VAL A 23 31.05 -0.65 -29.96
C VAL A 23 31.62 -0.54 -28.55
N LYS A 24 32.82 0.04 -28.54
CA LYS A 24 33.64 0.52 -27.42
C LYS A 24 32.78 1.11 -26.28
N ALA A 25 32.94 0.56 -25.09
CA ALA A 25 32.39 1.09 -23.85
C ALA A 25 32.81 2.55 -23.63
N LYS A 26 31.84 3.44 -23.37
CA LYS A 26 32.05 4.85 -23.06
C LYS A 26 31.52 5.15 -21.66
N SER A 27 32.43 5.67 -20.84
CA SER A 27 32.28 6.48 -19.62
C SER A 27 31.18 6.11 -18.62
N THR A 28 31.60 5.47 -17.53
CA THR A 28 31.08 5.76 -16.19
C THR A 28 31.46 7.19 -15.81
N GLU A 29 30.63 8.17 -16.16
CA GLU A 29 30.61 9.44 -15.42
C GLU A 29 29.77 9.25 -14.16
N LEU A 30 30.42 9.46 -13.00
CA LEU A 30 29.78 9.47 -11.70
C LEU A 30 28.73 10.58 -11.66
N ILE A 31 27.47 10.19 -11.64
CA ILE A 31 26.39 11.10 -11.29
C ILE A 31 26.56 11.43 -9.80
N THR A 32 27.00 12.65 -9.51
CA THR A 32 26.92 13.22 -8.16
C THR A 32 25.44 13.40 -7.81
N VAL A 33 24.89 12.38 -7.15
CA VAL A 33 23.59 12.51 -6.48
C VAL A 33 23.78 13.48 -5.33
N SER A 34 23.36 14.73 -5.54
CA SER A 34 23.21 15.72 -4.47
C SER A 34 22.35 15.10 -3.37
N GLN A 35 22.99 14.76 -2.26
CA GLN A 35 22.33 14.34 -1.05
C GLN A 35 21.56 15.53 -0.48
N GLU A 36 20.29 15.64 -0.84
CA GLU A 36 19.35 16.41 -0.02
C GLU A 36 19.30 15.73 1.35
N LYS A 37 19.78 16.46 2.36
CA LYS A 37 19.86 16.03 3.75
C LYS A 37 18.45 15.75 4.27
N ILE A 38 18.02 14.49 4.19
CA ILE A 38 16.93 13.99 5.01
C ILE A 38 17.47 13.98 6.45
N ASN A 39 17.07 14.98 7.25
CA ASN A 39 17.36 15.07 8.67
C ASN A 39 16.74 13.86 9.40
N GLN A 40 17.48 12.74 9.43
CA GLN A 40 17.17 11.61 10.28
C GLN A 40 17.55 11.97 11.71
N LYS A 41 16.60 12.50 12.48
CA LYS A 41 16.73 12.57 13.93
C LYS A 41 16.60 11.15 14.48
N ASN A 42 17.75 10.52 14.70
CA ASN A 42 17.88 9.29 15.48
C ASN A 42 17.38 9.52 16.90
N LYS A 43 16.10 9.24 17.15
CA LYS A 43 15.60 8.99 18.51
C LYS A 43 15.61 7.49 18.71
N LYS A 44 16.46 6.99 19.61
CA LYS A 44 16.35 5.61 20.12
C LYS A 44 14.98 5.49 20.80
N SER A 45 13.95 5.09 20.07
CA SER A 45 12.67 4.69 20.63
C SER A 45 12.67 3.19 20.85
N ASN A 46 12.01 2.74 21.91
CA ASN A 46 11.86 1.32 22.23
C ASN A 46 11.36 0.55 20.98
N PRO A 47 11.83 -0.68 20.71
CA PRO A 47 11.43 -1.46 19.52
C PRO A 47 9.91 -1.70 19.39
N LEU A 48 9.16 -1.49 20.47
CA LEU A 48 7.71 -1.66 20.57
C LEU A 48 6.94 -0.35 20.30
N GLU A 49 7.59 0.81 20.29
CA GLU A 49 6.97 2.10 19.97
C GLU A 49 7.07 2.37 18.47
N ILE A 50 6.31 1.59 17.69
CA ILE A 50 6.09 1.89 16.28
C ILE A 50 5.11 3.08 16.24
N ASN A 51 5.64 4.30 16.29
CA ASN A 51 4.86 5.51 16.11
C ASN A 51 4.22 5.49 14.72
N ILE A 52 2.89 5.44 14.68
CA ILE A 52 2.12 5.36 13.43
C ILE A 52 2.35 6.64 12.61
N THR A 53 2.43 7.79 13.28
CA THR A 53 2.85 9.06 12.70
C THR A 53 3.73 9.82 13.68
N GLU A 54 4.77 10.49 13.17
CA GLU A 54 5.62 11.40 13.96
C GLU A 54 5.03 12.82 14.02
N LYS A 55 4.01 13.11 13.21
CA LYS A 55 3.43 14.43 13.00
C LYS A 55 1.91 14.34 12.95
N LEU A 56 1.20 15.29 13.55
CA LEU A 56 -0.27 15.36 13.45
C LEU A 56 -0.70 15.56 11.99
N HIS A 57 -1.54 14.66 11.49
CA HIS A 57 -2.13 14.75 10.16
C HIS A 57 -3.60 15.10 10.28
N HIS A 58 -3.93 16.37 9.98
CA HIS A 58 -5.32 16.82 9.83
C HIS A 58 -5.70 16.72 8.36
N LEU A 59 -6.48 15.71 7.99
CA LEU A 59 -6.91 15.51 6.62
C LEU A 59 -8.18 16.33 6.39
N LYS A 60 -8.08 17.46 5.71
CA LYS A 60 -9.22 18.36 5.48
C LYS A 60 -9.99 18.01 4.21
N ASN A 61 -9.29 17.50 3.20
CA ASN A 61 -9.84 17.25 1.89
C ASN A 61 -9.68 15.79 1.45
N LYS A 62 -10.66 15.29 0.70
CA LYS A 62 -10.66 13.94 0.09
C LYS A 62 -9.39 13.62 -0.71
N THR A 63 -8.81 14.60 -1.39
CA THR A 63 -7.58 14.42 -2.17
C THR A 63 -6.37 14.12 -1.29
N GLU A 64 -6.28 14.76 -0.11
CA GLU A 64 -5.21 14.51 0.86
C GLU A 64 -5.39 13.15 1.52
N VAL A 65 -6.63 12.82 1.88
CA VAL A 65 -6.99 11.50 2.41
C VAL A 65 -6.52 10.42 1.43
N ARG A 66 -6.84 10.54 0.15
CA ARG A 66 -6.43 9.53 -0.85
C ARG A 66 -4.92 9.41 -1.04
N LYS A 67 -4.15 10.48 -0.78
CA LYS A 67 -2.68 10.47 -0.96
C LYS A 67 -1.95 9.96 0.27
N LEU A 68 -2.35 10.39 1.47
CA LEU A 68 -1.63 10.15 2.72
C LEU A 68 -2.19 8.96 3.52
N LEU A 69 -3.51 8.80 3.52
CA LEU A 69 -4.17 7.76 4.32
C LEU A 69 -3.70 6.33 3.95
N PRO A 70 -3.42 5.97 2.67
CA PRO A 70 -2.93 4.63 2.36
C PRO A 70 -1.61 4.29 3.05
N ASP A 71 -0.68 5.25 3.11
CA ASP A 71 0.63 5.04 3.73
C ASP A 71 0.51 4.91 5.27
N ILE A 72 -0.29 5.79 5.86
CA ILE A 72 -0.59 5.75 7.31
C ILE A 72 -1.28 4.44 7.69
N LEU A 73 -2.34 4.06 6.97
CA LEU A 73 -3.06 2.82 7.21
C LEU A 73 -2.18 1.58 6.95
N GLY A 74 -1.21 1.67 6.05
CA GLY A 74 -0.19 0.62 5.88
C GLY A 74 0.61 0.38 7.15
N ARG A 75 1.07 1.46 7.81
CA ARG A 75 1.78 1.38 9.10
C ARG A 75 0.88 0.87 10.22
N VAL A 76 -0.37 1.32 10.25
CA VAL A 76 -1.40 0.83 11.21
C VAL A 76 -1.58 -0.68 11.06
N LEU A 77 -1.77 -1.17 9.83
CA LEU A 77 -1.93 -2.61 9.56
C LEU A 77 -0.70 -3.42 9.97
N ALA A 78 0.51 -2.90 9.73
CA ALA A 78 1.73 -3.54 10.19
C ALA A 78 1.78 -3.61 11.72
N ARG A 79 1.39 -2.53 12.42
CA ARG A 79 1.34 -2.50 13.89
C ARG A 79 0.31 -3.48 14.45
N ILE A 80 -0.87 -3.58 13.84
CA ILE A 80 -1.94 -4.53 14.21
C ILE A 80 -1.43 -5.98 14.21
N TRP A 81 -0.47 -6.32 13.34
CA TRP A 81 0.12 -7.66 13.32
C TRP A 81 1.12 -7.93 14.43
N ILE A 82 1.79 -6.90 14.93
CA ILE A 82 2.84 -7.03 15.95
C ILE A 82 2.25 -6.87 17.35
N ASP A 83 1.27 -5.99 17.50
CA ASP A 83 0.67 -5.59 18.78
C ASP A 83 -0.81 -6.02 18.83
N SER A 84 -1.07 -7.12 19.53
CA SER A 84 -2.43 -7.66 19.71
C SER A 84 -3.33 -6.73 20.52
N LYS A 85 -2.77 -5.97 21.47
CA LYS A 85 -3.54 -5.00 22.25
C LYS A 85 -4.01 -3.86 21.36
N PHE A 86 -3.11 -3.33 20.53
CA PHE A 86 -3.48 -2.32 19.55
C PHE A 86 -4.54 -2.83 18.56
N LYS A 87 -4.44 -4.08 18.13
CA LYS A 87 -5.46 -4.71 17.28
C LYS A 87 -6.84 -4.69 17.95
N ASP A 88 -6.92 -5.05 19.23
CA ASP A 88 -8.20 -5.11 19.96
C ASP A 88 -8.79 -3.71 20.14
N ASP A 89 -7.96 -2.73 20.50
CA ASP A 89 -8.35 -1.31 20.59
C ASP A 89 -8.87 -0.78 19.24
N PHE A 90 -8.15 -1.09 18.15
CA PHE A 90 -8.53 -0.71 16.80
C PHE A 90 -9.80 -1.42 16.30
N ALA A 91 -10.06 -2.64 16.76
CA ALA A 91 -11.27 -3.39 16.44
C ALA A 91 -12.51 -2.86 17.18
N SER A 92 -12.33 -2.33 18.40
CA SER A 92 -13.40 -1.68 19.15
C SER A 92 -13.79 -0.35 18.51
N ASP A 93 -12.81 0.56 18.33
CA ASP A 93 -13.05 1.90 17.77
C ASP A 93 -11.87 2.33 16.85
N PRO A 94 -11.94 2.03 15.54
CA PRO A 94 -10.85 2.34 14.62
C PRO A 94 -10.61 3.85 14.45
N GLN A 95 -11.68 4.64 14.47
CA GLN A 95 -11.60 6.10 14.31
C GLN A 95 -10.92 6.76 15.51
N LYS A 96 -11.34 6.42 16.74
CA LYS A 96 -10.74 6.94 17.97
C LYS A 96 -9.28 6.51 18.10
N THR A 97 -8.96 5.28 17.70
CA THR A 97 -7.58 4.78 17.71
C THR A 97 -6.70 5.58 16.76
N LEU A 98 -7.20 5.95 15.58
CA LEU A 98 -6.46 6.81 14.64
C LEU A 98 -6.24 8.23 15.16
N GLU A 99 -7.26 8.82 15.78
CA GLU A 99 -7.17 10.15 16.40
C GLU A 99 -6.12 10.17 17.52
N PHE A 100 -6.10 9.13 18.36
CA PHE A 100 -5.08 8.96 19.41
C PHE A 100 -3.65 8.86 18.83
N ASN A 101 -3.52 8.32 17.62
CA ASN A 101 -2.26 8.23 16.90
C ASN A 101 -1.99 9.45 16.01
N GLY A 102 -2.72 10.56 16.20
CA GLY A 102 -2.49 11.86 15.56
C GLY A 102 -3.11 12.00 14.18
N VAL A 103 -4.01 11.11 13.78
CA VAL A 103 -4.65 11.09 12.45
C VAL A 103 -6.10 11.47 12.59
N TYR A 104 -6.44 12.68 12.14
CA TYR A 104 -7.80 13.20 12.22
C TYR A 104 -8.45 13.13 10.84
N LEU A 105 -9.55 12.36 10.76
CA LEU A 105 -10.37 12.26 9.56
C LEU A 105 -11.48 13.32 9.59
N PRO A 106 -11.94 13.77 8.41
CA PRO A 106 -13.08 14.65 8.32
C PRO A 106 -14.38 13.90 8.70
N GLU A 107 -15.38 14.63 9.18
CA GLU A 107 -16.65 14.08 9.70
C GLU A 107 -17.47 13.32 8.65
N ASP A 108 -17.23 13.59 7.36
CA ASP A 108 -17.84 12.90 6.24
C ASP A 108 -17.18 11.55 5.93
N MET A 109 -16.21 11.10 6.74
CA MET A 109 -15.52 9.83 6.54
C MET A 109 -15.64 8.91 7.75
N SER A 110 -15.79 7.62 7.46
CA SER A 110 -15.87 6.56 8.46
C SER A 110 -14.96 5.40 8.09
N ILE A 111 -14.36 4.76 9.10
CA ILE A 111 -13.46 3.63 8.92
C ILE A 111 -14.09 2.38 9.52
N GLU A 112 -14.00 1.27 8.78
CA GLU A 112 -14.46 -0.04 9.25
C GLU A 112 -13.28 -1.02 9.22
N PHE A 113 -13.08 -1.72 10.34
CA PHE A 113 -12.11 -2.81 10.43
C PHE A 113 -12.82 -4.15 10.24
N GLN A 114 -12.48 -4.85 9.17
CA GLN A 114 -13.10 -6.12 8.79
C GLN A 114 -12.13 -7.28 8.97
N LYS A 115 -12.67 -8.41 9.44
CA LYS A 115 -11.95 -9.67 9.65
C LYS A 115 -10.68 -9.53 10.53
N PRO A 116 -10.79 -8.94 11.74
CA PRO A 116 -9.66 -8.74 12.66
C PRO A 116 -8.93 -10.04 13.01
N ASN A 117 -9.64 -11.16 13.07
CA ASN A 117 -9.12 -12.47 13.49
C ASN A 117 -8.70 -13.37 12.32
N SER A 118 -8.70 -12.86 11.10
CA SER A 118 -8.25 -13.62 9.93
C SER A 118 -6.78 -13.31 9.60
N ASP A 119 -6.14 -14.19 8.84
CA ASP A 119 -4.80 -13.97 8.27
C ASP A 119 -4.71 -12.73 7.35
N ARG A 120 -5.85 -12.11 7.03
CA ARG A 120 -5.98 -11.02 6.07
C ARG A 120 -6.87 -9.91 6.66
N PRO A 121 -6.37 -9.17 7.66
CA PRO A 121 -7.10 -8.02 8.19
C PRO A 121 -7.33 -6.98 7.09
N ARG A 122 -8.52 -6.35 7.13
CA ARG A 122 -8.99 -5.42 6.10
C ARG A 122 -9.44 -4.12 6.74
N ILE A 123 -8.98 -3.01 6.19
CA ILE A 123 -9.47 -1.67 6.54
C ILE A 123 -10.20 -1.13 5.32
N VAL A 124 -11.43 -0.67 5.55
CA VAL A 124 -12.24 -0.04 4.50
C VAL A 124 -12.58 1.37 4.96
N VAL A 125 -12.34 2.33 4.08
CA VAL A 125 -12.64 3.74 4.33
C VAL A 125 -13.82 4.12 3.46
N TYR A 126 -14.87 4.62 4.11
CA TYR A 126 -16.08 5.10 3.48
C TYR A 126 -16.17 6.62 3.63
N GLU A 127 -16.80 7.24 2.64
CA GLU A 127 -17.24 8.62 2.66
C GLU A 127 -18.76 8.60 2.69
N GLN A 128 -19.35 9.26 3.67
CA GLN A 128 -20.77 9.37 3.87
C GLN A 128 -21.16 10.85 3.84
N ARG A 129 -22.09 11.20 2.95
CA ARG A 129 -22.59 12.58 2.91
C ARG A 129 -23.45 12.87 4.16
N PRO A 130 -23.37 14.08 4.73
CA PRO A 130 -24.02 14.40 6.01
C PRO A 130 -25.56 14.27 6.04
N ASN A 131 -26.23 14.07 4.89
CA ASN A 131 -27.68 13.89 4.80
C ASN A 131 -28.10 12.60 4.06
N SER A 132 -27.18 11.64 3.88
CA SER A 132 -27.46 10.41 3.15
C SER A 132 -26.99 9.18 3.91
N ARG A 133 -27.78 8.10 3.84
CA ARG A 133 -27.37 6.76 4.30
C ARG A 133 -26.39 6.06 3.33
N PHE A 134 -26.11 6.69 2.19
CA PHE A 134 -25.21 6.14 1.19
C PHE A 134 -23.75 6.31 1.61
N LYS A 135 -23.06 5.17 1.77
CA LYS A 135 -21.62 5.11 2.02
C LYS A 135 -20.88 4.80 0.72
N LEU A 136 -19.99 5.71 0.29
CA LEU A 136 -19.13 5.51 -0.86
C LEU A 136 -17.77 4.99 -0.41
N ARG A 137 -17.33 3.84 -0.92
CA ARG A 137 -16.01 3.29 -0.57
C ARG A 137 -14.90 4.11 -1.25
N VAL A 138 -14.07 4.77 -0.45
CA VAL A 138 -12.96 5.61 -0.93
C VAL A 138 -11.67 4.80 -1.04
N LEU A 139 -11.37 4.02 -0.01
CA LEU A 139 -10.14 3.22 0.08
C LEU A 139 -10.47 1.81 0.56
N TYR A 140 -9.73 0.85 0.02
CA TYR A 140 -9.70 -0.51 0.49
C TYR A 140 -8.24 -0.92 0.67
N LEU A 141 -7.86 -1.27 1.89
CA LEU A 141 -6.51 -1.75 2.20
C LEU A 141 -6.58 -3.09 2.91
N GLN A 142 -5.80 -4.05 2.43
CA GLN A 142 -5.70 -5.38 3.00
C GLN A 142 -4.24 -5.76 3.10
N LEU A 143 -3.82 -6.21 4.28
CA LEU A 143 -2.49 -6.76 4.46
C LEU A 143 -2.51 -8.25 4.14
N VAL A 144 -1.50 -8.71 3.41
CA VAL A 144 -1.41 -10.08 2.93
C VAL A 144 0.01 -10.59 3.13
N MET A 145 0.16 -11.68 3.88
CA MET A 145 1.40 -12.44 3.89
C MET A 145 1.53 -13.21 2.58
N MET A 146 2.67 -13.05 1.91
CA MET A 146 3.11 -13.90 0.82
C MET A 146 4.12 -14.89 1.38
N ALA A 147 3.70 -16.14 1.56
CA ALA A 147 4.62 -17.25 1.75
C ALA A 147 4.87 -17.90 0.39
N GLY A 148 6.12 -17.85 -0.09
CA GLY A 148 6.57 -18.52 -1.30
C GLY A 148 6.97 -19.96 -1.04
N ARG A 149 6.94 -20.79 -2.09
CA ARG A 149 7.46 -22.17 -2.10
C ARG A 149 8.85 -22.16 -2.71
#